data_AF-A0AA38UP64-F1
#
_entry.id   AF-A0AA38UP64-F1
#
_cell.length_a   1.000
_cell.length_b   1.000
_cell.length_c   1.000
_cell.angle_alpha   90.00
_cell.angle_beta   90.00
_cell.angle_gamma   90.00
#
_symmetry.space_group_name_H-M   'P 1'
#
loop_
_entity.id
_entity.type
_entity.pdbx_description
1 polymer ?
#
loop_
_entity_poly.entity_id
_entity_poly.type
_entity_poly.pdbx_seq_one_letter_code
_entity_poly.pdbx_strand_id
1 'polypeptide(L)'
;MKASLMANGLWRLVSGKETKPSASDADKLEKWEIKAEKAAGLIFLAVSPAQQVHIKAHQEDPITMWSILEKQHVSKKPGAGFNAYNSLFSITKLEDESLIDMGTQVQAAMAQIINL
;
A
#
# COMPACT_ATOMS: atom_id res chain seq x y z
N MET A 1 -2.32 -3.06 -6.37
CA MET A 1 -2.90 -4.27 -5.73
C MET A 1 -4.43 -4.28 -5.70
N LYS A 2 -5.11 -3.23 -5.18
CA LYS A 2 -6.58 -3.14 -5.12
C LYS A 2 -7.31 -3.48 -6.44
N ALA A 3 -6.85 -2.94 -7.57
CA ALA A 3 -7.43 -3.22 -8.89
C ALA A 3 -7.36 -4.71 -9.27
N SER A 4 -6.26 -5.40 -8.94
CA SER A 4 -6.11 -6.85 -9.19
C SER A 4 -7.09 -7.68 -8.34
N LEU A 5 -7.26 -7.32 -7.06
CA LEU A 5 -8.24 -7.96 -6.18
C LEU A 5 -9.69 -7.72 -6.65
N MET A 6 -9.98 -6.56 -7.24
CA MET A 6 -11.28 -6.28 -7.86
C MET A 6 -11.51 -7.12 -9.12
N ALA A 7 -10.51 -7.20 -10.01
CA ALA A 7 -10.59 -8.03 -11.21
C ALA A 7 -10.80 -9.52 -10.91
N ASN A 8 -10.28 -9.99 -9.76
CA ASN A 8 -10.47 -11.36 -9.28
C ASN A 8 -11.77 -11.56 -8.46
N GLY A 9 -12.57 -10.52 -8.23
CA GLY A 9 -13.80 -10.60 -7.43
C GLY A 9 -13.57 -10.79 -5.92
N LEU A 10 -12.35 -10.60 -5.42
CA LEU A 10 -11.96 -10.85 -4.04
C LEU A 10 -12.03 -9.60 -3.15
N TRP A 11 -12.17 -8.42 -3.75
CA TRP A 11 -12.13 -7.15 -3.04
C TRP A 11 -13.20 -7.03 -1.93
N ARG A 12 -14.40 -7.56 -2.13
CA ARG A 12 -15.47 -7.47 -1.12
C ARG A 12 -15.10 -8.22 0.17
N LEU A 13 -14.46 -9.38 0.04
CA LEU A 13 -13.92 -10.16 1.15
C LEU A 13 -12.77 -9.41 1.83
N VAL A 14 -11.75 -9.01 1.08
CA VAL A 14 -10.55 -8.37 1.64
C VAL A 14 -10.85 -7.03 2.32
N SER A 15 -11.82 -6.28 1.80
CA SER A 15 -12.28 -5.01 2.42
C SER A 15 -13.20 -5.19 3.62
N GLY A 16 -13.50 -6.43 4.03
CA GLY A 16 -14.40 -6.75 5.14
C GLY A 16 -15.89 -6.53 4.85
N LYS A 17 -16.27 -6.21 3.60
CA LYS A 17 -17.67 -6.02 3.19
C LYS A 17 -18.44 -7.34 3.03
N GLU A 18 -17.74 -8.44 2.79
CA GLU A 18 -18.29 -9.79 2.76
C GLU A 18 -17.93 -10.50 4.06
N THR A 19 -18.88 -10.56 4.99
CA THR A 19 -18.70 -11.17 6.31
C THR A 19 -18.59 -12.69 6.21
N LYS A 20 -17.75 -13.30 7.05
CA LYS A 20 -17.64 -14.76 7.16
C LYS A 20 -19.02 -15.36 7.49
N PRO A 21 -19.53 -16.32 6.68
CA PRO A 21 -20.79 -17.00 6.97
C PRO A 21 -20.76 -17.77 8.29
N SER A 22 -21.94 -18.02 8.87
CA SER A 22 -22.09 -18.90 10.04
C SER A 22 -21.69 -20.34 9.69
N ALA A 23 -21.16 -21.07 10.68
CA ALA A 23 -20.85 -22.50 10.58
C ALA A 23 -22.09 -23.38 10.25
N SER A 24 -23.29 -22.85 10.41
CA SER A 24 -24.55 -23.51 10.03
C SER A 24 -24.72 -23.66 8.51
N ASP A 25 -24.07 -22.80 7.72
CA ASP A 25 -24.15 -22.80 6.25
C ASP A 25 -22.83 -23.30 5.63
N ALA A 26 -22.55 -24.60 5.77
CA ALA A 26 -21.28 -25.23 5.37
C ALA A 26 -20.85 -24.88 3.92
N ASP A 27 -21.76 -24.98 2.95
CA ASP A 27 -21.47 -24.68 1.53
C ASP A 27 -21.06 -23.22 1.30
N LYS A 28 -21.64 -22.28 2.04
CA LYS A 28 -21.29 -20.85 1.91
C LYS A 28 -19.98 -20.58 2.62
N LEU A 29 -19.75 -21.23 3.75
CA LEU A 29 -18.52 -21.14 4.52
C LEU A 29 -17.32 -21.63 3.69
N GLU A 30 -17.41 -22.82 3.09
CA GLU A 30 -16.35 -23.38 2.25
C GLU A 30 -16.03 -22.46 1.07
N LYS A 31 -17.06 -21.96 0.36
CA LYS A 31 -16.86 -21.01 -0.75
C LYS A 31 -16.20 -19.71 -0.30
N TRP A 32 -16.51 -19.24 0.91
CA TRP A 32 -15.88 -18.05 1.47
C TRP A 32 -14.42 -18.33 1.85
N GLU A 33 -14.12 -19.49 2.44
CA GLU A 33 -12.78 -19.89 2.84
C GLU A 33 -11.85 -20.08 1.63
N ILE A 34 -12.32 -20.73 0.56
CA ILE A 34 -11.57 -20.85 -0.71
C ILE A 34 -11.24 -19.47 -1.28
N LYS A 35 -12.18 -18.51 -1.23
CA LYS A 35 -11.90 -17.13 -1.66
C LYS A 35 -10.91 -16.44 -0.73
N ALA A 36 -10.99 -16.69 0.58
CA ALA A 36 -10.09 -16.12 1.57
C ALA A 36 -8.65 -16.60 1.33
N GLU A 37 -8.44 -17.89 1.15
CA GLU A 37 -7.14 -18.49 0.81
C GLU A 37 -6.58 -17.93 -0.49
N LYS A 38 -7.41 -17.85 -1.54
CA LYS A 38 -7.03 -17.26 -2.82
C LYS A 38 -6.61 -15.80 -2.66
N ALA A 39 -7.35 -15.03 -1.87
CA ALA A 39 -7.03 -13.64 -1.59
C ALA A 39 -5.72 -13.49 -0.82
N ALA A 40 -5.51 -14.30 0.21
CA ALA A 40 -4.29 -14.29 1.01
C ALA A 40 -3.05 -14.62 0.16
N GLY A 41 -3.13 -15.68 -0.67
CA GLY A 41 -2.06 -16.04 -1.60
C GLY A 41 -1.75 -14.92 -2.59
N LEU A 42 -2.77 -14.31 -3.19
CA LEU A 42 -2.57 -13.19 -4.12
C LEU A 42 -1.96 -11.96 -3.45
N ILE A 43 -2.38 -11.64 -2.22
CA ILE A 43 -1.77 -10.54 -1.46
C ILE A 43 -0.30 -10.86 -1.17
N PHE A 44 0.00 -12.04 -0.66
CA PHE A 44 1.37 -12.44 -0.30
C PHE A 44 2.31 -12.39 -1.51
N LEU A 45 1.87 -12.93 -2.66
CA LEU A 45 2.65 -12.94 -3.90
C LEU A 45 2.85 -11.53 -4.50
N ALA A 46 1.90 -10.62 -4.29
CA ALA A 46 1.97 -9.26 -4.82
C ALA A 46 2.79 -8.30 -3.94
N VAL A 47 3.11 -8.69 -2.70
CA VAL A 47 3.92 -7.90 -1.76
C VAL A 47 5.39 -8.27 -1.93
N SER A 48 6.27 -7.26 -1.91
CA SER A 48 7.72 -7.49 -2.02
C SER A 48 8.26 -8.27 -0.81
N PRO A 49 9.34 -9.07 -0.96
CA PRO A 49 9.88 -9.90 0.13
C PRO A 49 10.19 -9.10 1.41
N ALA A 50 10.67 -7.86 1.27
CA ALA A 50 10.96 -6.98 2.40
C ALA A 50 9.71 -6.61 3.22
N GLN A 51 8.54 -6.55 2.59
CA GLN A 51 7.27 -6.23 3.25
C GLN A 51 6.52 -7.48 3.73
N GLN A 52 6.83 -8.66 3.20
CA GLN A 52 6.20 -9.92 3.60
C GLN A 52 6.38 -10.23 5.09
N VAL A 53 7.47 -9.77 5.71
CA VAL A 53 7.72 -9.94 7.16
C VAL A 53 6.57 -9.43 8.02
N HIS A 54 5.86 -8.38 7.58
CA HIS A 54 4.77 -7.78 8.34
C HIS A 54 3.44 -8.55 8.25
N ILE A 55 3.28 -9.36 7.21
CA ILE A 55 2.01 -10.08 6.92
C ILE A 55 2.14 -11.59 7.08
N LYS A 56 3.37 -12.13 7.18
CA LYS A 56 3.63 -13.57 7.27
C LYS A 56 2.96 -14.23 8.48
N ALA A 57 2.83 -13.53 9.60
CA ALA A 57 2.12 -14.02 10.79
C ALA A 57 0.60 -14.16 10.59
N HIS A 58 0.05 -13.56 9.54
CA HIS A 58 -1.39 -13.50 9.24
C HIS A 58 -1.70 -14.09 7.86
N GLN A 59 -0.87 -15.02 7.37
CA GLN A 59 -0.95 -15.53 6.00
C GLN A 59 -2.27 -16.25 5.67
N GLU A 60 -3.06 -16.61 6.68
CA GLU A 60 -4.39 -17.23 6.51
C GLU A 60 -5.56 -16.23 6.64
N ASP A 61 -5.28 -14.98 7.03
CA ASP A 61 -6.29 -13.94 7.19
C ASP A 61 -6.04 -12.77 6.22
N PRO A 62 -6.63 -12.82 5.02
CA PRO A 62 -6.43 -11.78 4.01
C PRO A 62 -6.94 -10.40 4.44
N ILE A 63 -7.91 -10.33 5.35
CA ILE A 63 -8.48 -9.06 5.85
C ILE A 63 -7.43 -8.36 6.73
N THR A 64 -6.84 -9.11 7.66
CA THR A 64 -5.77 -8.59 8.52
C THR A 64 -4.53 -8.25 7.70
N MET A 65 -4.13 -9.09 6.73
CA MET A 65 -3.02 -8.79 5.82
C MET A 65 -3.22 -7.44 5.11
N TRP A 66 -4.41 -7.20 4.57
CA TRP A 66 -4.73 -5.95 3.88
C TRP A 66 -4.71 -4.74 4.82
N SER A 67 -5.30 -4.87 6.01
CA SER A 67 -5.31 -3.81 7.03
C SER A 67 -3.89 -3.37 7.43
N ILE A 68 -2.98 -4.32 7.63
CA ILE A 68 -1.57 -4.03 7.95
C ILE A 68 -0.91 -3.26 6.80
N LEU A 69 -1.09 -3.70 5.56
CA LEU A 69 -0.50 -3.07 4.38
C LEU A 69 -1.05 -1.65 4.16
N GLU A 70 -2.36 -1.47 4.35
CA GLU A 70 -3.02 -0.17 4.25
C GLU A 70 -2.49 0.79 5.32
N LYS A 71 -2.41 0.36 6.58
CA LYS A 71 -1.87 1.17 7.68
C LYS A 71 -0.42 1.58 7.43
N GLN A 72 0.42 0.67 6.95
CA GLN A 72 1.82 0.97 6.61
C GLN A 72 1.93 1.99 5.47
N HIS A 73 1.10 1.87 4.43
CA HIS A 73 1.09 2.85 3.33
C HIS A 73 0.54 4.20 3.74
N VAL A 74 -0.54 4.25 4.53
CA VAL A 74 -1.10 5.50 5.05
C VAL A 74 -0.11 6.21 5.97
N SER A 75 0.59 5.47 6.85
CA SER A 75 1.64 6.02 7.72
C SER A 75 2.82 6.63 6.94
N LYS A 76 3.16 6.06 5.77
CA LYS A 76 4.21 6.61 4.91
C LYS A 76 3.82 7.90 4.19
N LYS A 77 2.53 8.23 4.03
CA LYS A 77 2.09 9.47 3.35
C LYS A 77 2.52 10.74 4.10
N PRO A 78 2.30 10.88 5.42
CA PRO A 78 2.85 12.00 6.19
C PRO A 78 4.39 12.08 6.14
N GLY A 79 5.08 10.94 6.23
CA GLY A 79 6.55 10.91 6.15
C GLY A 79 7.10 11.30 4.77
N ALA A 80 6.42 10.90 3.70
CA ALA A 80 6.77 11.31 2.33
C ALA A 80 6.53 12.81 2.11
N GLY A 81 5.46 13.36 2.67
CA GLY A 81 5.22 14.80 2.74
C GLY A 81 6.34 15.54 3.46
N PHE A 82 6.68 15.12 4.68
CA PHE A 82 7.78 15.73 5.44
C PHE A 82 9.11 15.68 4.67
N ASN A 83 9.44 14.53 4.07
CA ASN A 83 10.68 14.38 3.30
C ASN A 83 10.71 15.29 2.07
N ALA A 84 9.60 15.43 1.34
CA ALA A 84 9.54 16.29 0.16
C ALA A 84 9.67 17.79 0.53
N TYR A 85 9.03 18.23 1.62
CA TYR A 85 9.23 19.58 2.14
C TYR A 85 10.66 19.80 2.65
N ASN A 86 11.22 18.83 3.38
CA ASN A 86 12.60 18.91 3.85
C ASN A 86 13.59 19.01 2.68
N SER A 87 13.40 18.23 1.61
CA SER A 87 14.20 18.31 0.39
C SER A 87 14.10 19.68 -0.26
N LEU A 88 12.90 20.26 -0.38
CA LEU A 88 12.71 21.62 -0.92
C LEU A 88 13.44 22.67 -0.08
N PHE A 89 13.25 22.67 1.24
CA PHE A 89 13.85 23.66 2.13
C PHE A 89 15.36 23.47 2.34
N SER A 90 15.90 22.31 2.00
CA SER A 90 17.34 22.04 2.04
C SER A 90 18.07 22.51 0.78
N ILE A 91 17.36 22.97 -0.26
CA ILE A 91 18.01 23.51 -1.47
C ILE A 91 18.66 24.84 -1.12
N THR A 92 19.99 24.86 -1.19
CA THR A 92 20.81 26.07 -1.06
C THR A 92 21.69 26.21 -2.29
N LYS A 93 21.87 27.45 -2.77
CA LYS A 93 22.73 27.72 -3.91
C LYS A 93 24.18 27.34 -3.58
N LEU A 94 24.79 26.48 -4.38
CA LEU A 94 26.22 26.17 -4.28
C LEU A 94 27.09 27.25 -4.95
N GLU A 95 28.37 27.35 -4.56
CA GLU A 95 29.30 28.37 -5.08
C GLU A 95 29.43 28.30 -6.61
N ASP A 96 29.58 27.10 -7.16
CA ASP A 96 29.77 26.84 -8.59
C ASP A 96 28.47 26.50 -9.36
N GLU A 97 27.31 26.63 -8.72
CA GLU A 97 26.02 26.32 -9.32
C GLU A 97 25.38 27.55 -9.98
N SER A 98 24.87 27.36 -11.20
CA SER A 98 24.11 28.40 -11.89
C SER A 98 22.69 28.54 -11.32
N LEU A 99 22.13 29.75 -11.41
CA LEU A 99 20.74 29.97 -10.96
C LEU A 99 19.71 29.14 -11.75
N ILE A 100 20.04 28.72 -12.97
CA ILE A 100 19.17 27.89 -13.81
C ILE A 100 19.13 26.45 -13.28
N ASP A 101 20.30 25.91 -12.88
CA ASP A 101 20.40 24.56 -12.32
C ASP A 101 19.66 24.48 -10.97
N MET A 102 19.87 25.48 -10.11
CA MET A 102 19.13 25.60 -8.85
C MET A 102 17.62 25.72 -9.11
N GLY A 103 17.20 26.54 -10.08
CA GLY A 103 15.80 26.70 -10.46
C GLY A 103 15.16 25.38 -10.92
N THR A 104 15.92 24.55 -11.64
CA THR A 104 15.48 23.22 -12.09
C THR A 104 15.30 22.27 -10.91
N GLN A 105 16.19 22.30 -9.92
CA GLN A 105 16.06 21.50 -8.69
C GLN A 105 14.84 21.91 -7.86
N VAL A 106 14.58 23.22 -7.73
CA VAL A 106 13.38 23.74 -7.06
C VAL A 106 12.11 23.27 -7.77
N GLN A 107 12.07 23.36 -9.10
CA GLN A 107 10.93 22.87 -9.89
C GLN A 107 10.69 21.37 -9.70
N ALA A 108 11.76 20.57 -9.69
CA ALA A 108 11.67 19.13 -9.45
C ALA A 108 11.13 18.81 -8.04
N ALA A 109 11.64 19.49 -7.01
CA ALA A 109 11.18 19.34 -5.63
C ALA A 109 9.70 19.76 -5.47
N MET A 110 9.29 20.86 -6.09
CA MET A 110 7.88 21.28 -6.11
C MET A 110 6.97 20.27 -6.83
N ALA A 111 7.39 19.75 -7.97
CA ALA A 111 6.64 18.72 -8.69
C ALA A 111 6.48 17.45 -7.85
N GLN A 112 7.50 17.08 -7.07
CA GLN A 112 7.42 15.97 -6.14
C GLN A 112 6.36 16.21 -5.05
N ILE A 113 6.28 17.42 -4.49
CA ILE A 113 5.26 17.78 -3.49
C ILE A 113 3.84 17.72 -4.07
N ILE A 114 3.65 18.21 -5.29
CA ILE A 114 2.34 18.24 -5.96
C ILE A 114 1.81 16.82 -6.25
N ASN A 115 2.70 15.86 -6.49
CA ASN A 115 2.35 14.50 -6.90
C ASN A 115 2.34 13.47 -5.74
N LEU A 116 2.38 13.92 -4.48
CA LEU A 116 2.34 13.05 -3.28
C LEU A 116 0.95 12.52 -2.91
#